data_AF-A0AAX0B4P5-F1
#
_entry.id   AF-A0AAX0B4P5-F1
#
_cell.length_a   1.000
_cell.length_b   1.000
_cell.length_c   1.000
_cell.angle_alpha   90.00
_cell.angle_beta   90.00
_cell.angle_gamma   90.00
#
_symmetry.space_group_name_H-M   'P 1'
#
loop_
_entity.id
_entity.type
_entity.pdbx_description
1 polymer ?
#
loop_
_entity_poly.entity_id
_entity_poly.type
_entity_poly.pdbx_seq_one_letter_code
_entity_poly.pdbx_strand_id
1 'polypeptide(L)'
;MKFKIELEEKVVYRHTLTVEADSDVEVEYALDVLERDGMHPDDIEGYLSDNNVKILEFDKDESGEVEFEGTDLEEINKNEEKE
;
A
#
# COMPACT_ATOMS: atom_id res chain seq x y z
N MET A 1 -32.49 -9.12 -15.15
CA MET A 1 -32.16 -8.80 -13.75
C MET A 1 -30.88 -7.99 -13.74
N LYS A 2 -30.71 -7.07 -12.79
CA LYS A 2 -29.50 -6.27 -12.61
C LYS A 2 -29.09 -6.39 -11.15
N PHE A 3 -27.79 -6.42 -10.88
CA PHE A 3 -27.26 -6.53 -9.52
C PHE A 3 -26.24 -5.42 -9.30
N LYS A 4 -26.20 -4.89 -8.08
CA LYS A 4 -25.11 -4.06 -7.59
C LYS A 4 -24.22 -4.95 -6.73
N ILE A 5 -22.92 -4.88 -6.96
CA ILE A 5 -21.90 -5.49 -6.12
C ILE A 5 -20.95 -4.39 -5.67
N GLU A 6 -20.42 -4.54 -4.46
CA GLU A 6 -19.33 -3.75 -3.94
C GLU A 6 -18.19 -4.71 -3.59
N LEU A 7 -16.97 -4.31 -3.94
CA LEU A 7 -15.76 -5.11 -3.75
C LEU A 7 -14.73 -4.20 -3.10
N GLU A 8 -14.11 -4.69 -2.03
CA GLU A 8 -12.93 -4.11 -1.44
C GLU A 8 -11.70 -4.91 -1.90
N GLU A 9 -10.67 -4.20 -2.35
CA GLU A 9 -9.40 -4.79 -2.76
C GLU A 9 -8.32 -4.30 -1.81
N LYS A 10 -7.61 -5.25 -1.19
CA LYS A 10 -6.43 -4.97 -0.38
C LYS A 10 -5.20 -5.47 -1.11
N VAL A 11 -4.28 -4.56 -1.41
CA VAL A 11 -3.00 -4.91 -2.05
C VAL A 11 -1.89 -4.80 -1.02
N VAL A 12 -1.11 -5.86 -0.88
CA VAL A 12 0.05 -5.93 0.01
C VAL A 12 1.31 -5.99 -0.84
N TYR A 13 2.17 -4.98 -0.71
CA TYR A 13 3.48 -4.95 -1.33
C TYR A 13 4.56 -5.31 -0.31
N ARG A 14 5.47 -6.22 -0.65
CA ARG A 14 6.60 -6.60 0.22
C ARG A 14 7.93 -6.26 -0.43
N HIS A 15 8.43 -5.06 -0.15
CA HIS A 15 9.72 -4.64 -0.66
C HIS A 15 10.87 -5.10 0.23
N THR A 16 12.00 -5.47 -0.39
CA THR A 16 13.22 -5.85 0.31
C THR A 16 14.32 -4.83 0.01
N LEU A 17 14.97 -4.32 1.06
CA LEU A 17 16.01 -3.29 0.94
C LEU A 17 17.29 -3.75 1.64
N THR A 18 18.43 -3.47 1.00
CA THR A 18 19.74 -3.47 1.64
C THR A 18 20.20 -2.04 1.82
N VAL A 19 20.52 -1.63 3.04
CA VAL A 19 20.88 -0.24 3.39
C VAL A 19 22.21 -0.16 4.12
N GLU A 20 22.83 1.02 4.07
CA GLU A 20 24.05 1.43 4.76
C GLU A 20 23.74 2.69 5.56
N ALA A 21 24.06 2.69 6.85
CA ALA A 21 23.89 3.82 7.76
C ALA A 21 25.02 3.83 8.80
N ASP A 22 25.26 4.98 9.45
CA ASP A 22 26.29 5.09 10.49
C ASP A 22 25.85 4.43 11.80
N SER A 23 24.54 4.33 12.05
CA SER A 23 23.95 3.60 13.19
C SER A 23 22.59 2.99 12.86
N ASP A 24 22.27 1.90 13.55
CA ASP A 24 20.94 1.28 13.57
C ASP A 24 19.84 2.26 14.01
N VAL A 25 20.14 3.23 14.88
CA VAL A 25 19.18 4.24 15.35
C VAL A 25 18.68 5.13 14.21
N GLU A 26 19.53 5.42 13.22
CA GLU A 26 19.12 6.21 12.04
C GLU A 26 18.13 5.42 11.17
N VAL A 27 18.35 4.11 11.04
CA VAL A 27 17.46 3.21 10.30
C VAL A 27 16.11 3.09 11.02
N GLU A 28 16.11 2.85 12.34
CA GLU A 28 14.88 2.78 13.13
C GLU A 28 14.07 4.08 13.04
N TYR A 29 14.74 5.23 13.18
CA TYR A 29 14.08 6.52 13.07
C TYR A 29 13.49 6.75 11.68
N ALA A 30 14.21 6.40 10.61
CA ALA A 30 13.72 6.54 9.26
C ALA A 30 12.48 5.66 9.00
N LEU A 31 12.45 4.44 9.56
CA LEU A 31 11.32 3.54 9.47
C LEU A 31 10.11 4.07 10.25
N ASP A 32 10.29 4.60 11.46
CA ASP A 32 9.21 5.21 12.24
C ASP A 32 8.57 6.40 11.51
N VAL A 33 9.40 7.24 10.86
CA VAL A 33 8.91 8.37 10.07
C VAL A 33 8.13 7.88 8.84
N LEU A 34 8.66 6.87 8.14
CA LEU A 34 7.99 6.25 6.99
C LEU A 34 6.66 5.60 7.38
N GLU A 35 6.57 4.90 8.51
CA GLU A 35 5.31 4.30 9.00
C GLU A 35 4.26 5.37 9.32
N ARG A 36 4.69 6.50 9.88
CA ARG A 36 3.79 7.59 10.27
C ARG A 36 3.30 8.40 9.07
N ASP A 37 4.21 8.72 8.15
CA ASP A 37 3.99 9.77 7.14
C ASP A 37 3.97 9.23 5.68
N GLY A 38 4.52 8.05 5.42
CA GLY A 38 4.60 7.45 4.09
C GLY A 38 3.24 7.05 3.53
N MET A 39 2.98 7.39 2.25
CA MET A 39 1.71 7.10 1.58
C MET A 39 1.88 6.22 0.34
N HIS A 40 3.09 6.18 -0.24
CA HIS A 40 3.38 5.43 -1.45
C HIS A 40 4.74 4.70 -1.33
N PRO A 41 4.93 3.55 -2.00
CA PRO A 41 6.21 2.86 -2.06
C PRO A 41 7.39 3.71 -2.56
N ASP A 42 7.11 4.76 -3.35
CA ASP A 42 8.14 5.67 -3.86
C ASP A 42 8.66 6.64 -2.78
N ASP A 43 7.93 6.78 -1.67
CA ASP A 43 8.35 7.63 -0.55
C ASP A 43 9.51 6.98 0.23
N ILE A 44 9.67 5.66 0.12
CA ILE A 44 10.68 4.87 0.86
C ILE A 44 12.08 5.43 0.64
N GLU A 45 12.45 5.72 -0.61
CA GLU A 45 13.79 6.25 -0.93
C GLU A 45 14.03 7.63 -0.31
N GLY A 46 13.01 8.50 -0.33
CA GLY A 46 13.07 9.84 0.24
C GLY A 46 13.26 9.80 1.75
N TYR A 47 12.41 9.05 2.45
CA TYR A 47 12.47 8.97 3.91
C TYR A 47 13.76 8.32 4.43
N LEU A 48 14.29 7.31 3.74
CA LEU A 48 15.58 6.72 4.10
C LEU A 48 16.73 7.72 3.86
N SER A 49 16.75 8.37 2.70
CA SER A 49 17.82 9.32 2.34
C SER A 49 17.84 10.57 3.22
N ASP A 50 16.68 11.12 3.58
CA ASP A 50 16.55 12.30 4.45
C ASP A 50 17.06 12.05 5.88
N ASN A 51 17.19 10.78 6.26
CA ASN A 51 17.65 10.34 7.58
C ASN A 51 19.04 9.68 7.54
N ASN A 52 19.89 10.06 6.57
CA ASN A 52 21.25 9.53 6.36
C ASN A 52 21.33 8.02 6.09
N VAL A 53 20.21 7.36 5.77
CA VAL A 53 20.21 5.95 5.40
C VAL A 53 20.38 5.84 3.89
N LYS A 54 21.48 5.26 3.47
CA LYS A 54 21.80 5.05 2.06
C LYS A 54 21.30 3.69 1.60
N ILE A 55 20.52 3.67 0.53
CA ILE A 55 20.07 2.43 -0.10
C ILE A 55 21.18 1.88 -0.99
N LEU A 56 21.52 0.60 -0.81
CA LEU A 56 22.49 -0.13 -1.64
C LEU A 56 21.79 -0.98 -2.70
N GLU A 57 20.69 -1.62 -2.34
CA GLU A 57 19.86 -2.44 -3.22
C GLU A 57 18.40 -2.30 -2.81
N PHE A 58 17.51 -2.15 -3.80
CA PHE A 58 16.08 -2.05 -3.59
C PHE A 58 15.35 -3.02 -4.52
N ASP A 59 14.90 -4.14 -3.96
CA ASP A 59 14.01 -5.07 -4.64
C ASP A 59 12.56 -4.66 -4.35
N LYS A 60 12.06 -3.79 -5.23
CA LYS A 60 10.70 -3.26 -5.12
C LYS A 60 9.72 -4.30 -5.65
N ASP A 61 8.89 -4.84 -4.76
CA ASP A 61 7.69 -5.57 -5.19
C ASP A 61 6.73 -4.66 -5.96
N GLU A 62 6.65 -4.87 -7.27
CA GLU A 62 5.71 -4.20 -8.17
C GLU A 62 4.48 -5.08 -8.49
N SER A 63 4.46 -6.31 -7.99
CA SER A 63 3.40 -7.29 -8.31
C SER A 63 2.25 -7.22 -7.32
N GLY A 64 2.52 -7.02 -6.04
CA GLY A 64 1.54 -6.91 -4.95
C GLY A 64 0.69 -8.17 -4.77
N GLU A 65 0.69 -8.76 -3.58
CA GLU A 65 -0.30 -9.79 -3.25
C GLU A 65 -1.67 -9.12 -3.11
N VAL A 66 -2.64 -9.55 -3.93
CA VAL A 66 -3.99 -8.97 -3.94
C VAL A 66 -4.97 -9.90 -3.22
N GLU A 67 -5.65 -9.35 -2.20
CA GLU A 67 -6.78 -9.99 -1.54
C GLU A 67 -8.07 -9.23 -1.87
N PHE A 68 -9.08 -9.95 -2.34
CA PHE A 68 -10.41 -9.40 -2.62
C PHE A 68 -11.38 -9.81 -1.51
N GLU A 69 -12.06 -8.83 -0.93
CA GLU A 69 -13.21 -9.06 -0.06
C GLU A 69 -14.47 -8.53 -0.77
N GLY A 70 -15.41 -9.43 -1.07
CA GLY A 70 -16.70 -9.05 -1.63
C GLY A 70 -17.72 -8.78 -0.54
N THR A 71 -18.42 -7.66 -0.61
CA THR A 71 -19.55 -7.36 0.27
C THR A 71 -20.90 -7.71 -0.39
N ASP A 72 -21.99 -7.63 0.39
CA ASP A 72 -23.32 -8.13 0.05
C ASP A 72 -23.83 -7.77 -1.36
N LEU A 73 -24.55 -8.73 -1.97
CA LEU A 73 -25.08 -8.65 -3.33
C LEU A 73 -26.52 -8.12 -3.33
N GLU A 74 -26.74 -6.94 -3.90
CA GLU A 74 -28.08 -6.34 -4.01
C GLU A 74 -28.69 -6.56 -5.41
N GLU A 75 -29.86 -7.21 -5.46
CA GLU A 75 -30.67 -7.30 -6.68
C GLU A 75 -31.40 -5.98 -6.94
N ILE A 76 -31.08 -5.31 -8.04
CA ILE A 76 -31.79 -4.13 -8.51
C ILE A 76 -32.96 -4.59 -9.39
N ASN A 77 -34.16 -4.62 -8.82
CA ASN A 77 -35.37 -4.77 -9.62
C ASN A 77 -35.70 -3.44 -10.32
N LYS A 78 -35.69 -3.46 -11.66
CA LYS A 78 -36.26 -2.37 -12.48
C LYS A 78 -37.77 -2.39 -12.27
N ASN A 79 -38.26 -1.67 -11.28
CA ASN A 79 -39.66 -1.23 -11.23
C ASN A 79 -39.75 0.08 -10.44
N GLU A 80 -38.95 1.07 -10.84
CA GLU A 80 -39.17 2.48 -10.51
C GLU A 80 -39.19 3.29 -11.81
N GLU A 81 -40.04 2.91 -12.75
CA GLU A 81 -40.63 3.90 -13.66
C GLU A 81 -41.89 4.41 -12.96
N LYS A 82 -41.73 5.51 -12.21
CA LYS A 82 -42.83 6.28 -11.64
C LYS A 82 -43.69 6.81 -12.79
N GLU A 83 -44.93 6.32 -12.90
CA GLU A 83 -46.04 7.10 -13.47
C GLU A 83 -46.47 8.21 -12.50
#